data_AF-S3P6N8-F1
#
_entry.id   AF-S3P6N8-F1
#
_cell.length_a   1.000
_cell.length_b   1.000
_cell.length_c   1.000
_cell.angle_alpha   90.00
_cell.angle_beta   90.00
_cell.angle_gamma   90.00
#
_symmetry.space_group_name_H-M   'P 1'
#
loop_
_entity.id
_entity.type
_entity.pdbx_description
1 polymer ?
#
loop_
_entity_poly.entity_id
_entity_poly.type
_entity_poly.pdbx_seq_one_letter_code
_entity_poly.pdbx_strand_id
1 'polypeptide(L)'
;MKKWTIILSISLISIPLTACFLGSFGPLPMDFNRKNEYLRHPSGGIVSDCQGGALSSAASLTTKRFWDENHLPYGTTEFKCVDGKAYLLKDAPAGSIDDRSKIPRITERVNQK
;
A
#
# COMPACT_ATOMS: atom_id res chain seq x y z
N MET A 1 45.35 45.35 29.04
CA MET A 1 46.43 44.60 28.33
C MET A 1 46.52 43.19 28.90
N LYS A 2 46.83 42.20 28.04
CA LYS A 2 46.98 40.73 28.28
C LYS A 2 45.64 39.94 28.29
N LYS A 3 45.26 39.36 27.14
CA LYS A 3 45.67 38.04 26.56
C LYS A 3 45.01 36.88 27.34
N TRP A 4 43.84 36.40 26.89
CA TRP A 4 43.70 35.22 26.01
C TRP A 4 44.63 34.07 26.42
N THR A 5 44.09 33.09 27.14
CA THR A 5 44.52 31.69 26.98
C THR A 5 43.45 30.74 27.54
N ILE A 6 42.72 30.13 26.60
CA ILE A 6 42.34 28.72 26.53
C ILE A 6 41.31 28.22 27.56
N ILE A 7 40.04 28.35 27.16
CA ILE A 7 38.94 27.47 27.54
C ILE A 7 39.32 26.05 27.09
N LEU A 8 39.96 25.28 27.97
CA LEU A 8 40.41 23.90 27.75
C LEU A 8 39.46 22.92 28.46
N SER A 9 38.17 23.10 28.23
CA SER A 9 37.10 22.31 28.86
C SER A 9 35.91 22.18 27.91
N ILE A 10 36.18 21.75 26.68
CA ILE A 10 35.14 21.38 25.71
C ILE A 10 35.32 19.92 25.33
N SER A 11 34.18 19.23 25.39
CA SER A 11 33.88 17.90 24.87
C SER A 11 34.59 16.72 25.54
N LEU A 12 33.89 16.13 26.52
CA LEU A 12 33.81 14.67 26.62
C LEU A 12 33.56 14.14 25.20
N ILE A 13 34.56 13.48 24.64
CA ILE A 13 34.45 12.74 23.39
C ILE A 13 33.55 11.54 23.68
N SER A 14 32.24 11.75 23.56
CA SER A 14 31.30 10.67 23.30
C SER A 14 31.68 10.12 21.93
N ILE A 15 32.37 9.00 21.89
CA ILE A 15 32.56 8.22 20.66
C ILE A 15 31.22 7.54 20.40
N PRO A 16 30.40 7.94 19.40
CA PRO A 16 29.41 7.01 18.90
C PRO A 16 30.21 5.90 18.21
N LEU A 17 30.12 4.67 18.71
CA LEU A 17 30.51 3.50 17.93
C LEU A 17 29.60 3.45 16.70
N THR A 18 30.01 4.09 15.61
CA THR A 18 29.42 3.91 14.29
C THR A 18 29.90 2.57 13.73
N ALA A 19 29.43 1.49 14.34
CA ALA A 19 29.50 0.16 13.76
C ALA A 19 28.21 -0.11 12.96
N CYS A 20 28.40 -0.50 11.70
CA CYS A 20 27.42 -1.09 10.79
C CYS A 20 26.45 -0.13 10.08
N PHE A 21 26.99 0.74 9.22
CA PHE A 21 26.41 0.93 7.90
C PHE A 21 26.72 -0.31 7.04
N LEU A 22 26.02 -1.41 7.30
CA LEU A 22 25.93 -2.54 6.39
C LEU A 22 24.50 -2.59 5.88
N GLY A 23 24.39 -2.33 4.58
CA GLY A 23 23.35 -2.77 3.66
C GLY A 23 22.08 -3.34 4.29
N SER A 24 21.00 -2.62 4.04
CA SER A 24 19.85 -3.17 3.32
C SER A 24 19.47 -4.60 3.70
N PHE A 25 18.45 -4.72 4.55
CA PHE A 25 17.52 -5.84 4.59
C PHE A 25 18.15 -7.18 4.19
N GLY A 26 18.78 -7.88 5.15
CA GLY A 26 18.99 -9.31 4.98
C GLY A 26 17.70 -9.95 4.48
N PRO A 27 17.75 -11.00 3.63
CA PRO A 27 16.55 -11.61 3.08
C PRO A 27 15.82 -12.24 4.26
N LEU A 28 14.92 -11.47 4.88
CA LEU A 28 13.89 -12.02 5.71
C LEU A 28 13.20 -13.05 4.82
N PRO A 29 13.06 -14.31 5.26
CA PRO A 29 12.26 -15.25 4.53
C PRO A 29 10.89 -14.58 4.35
N MET A 30 10.54 -14.24 3.11
CA MET A 30 9.16 -13.94 2.75
C MET A 30 8.41 -15.21 3.11
N ASP A 31 7.83 -15.20 4.30
CA ASP A 31 7.10 -16.32 4.88
C ASP A 31 5.85 -16.54 4.04
N PHE A 32 6.03 -17.28 2.93
CA PHE A 32 4.99 -17.79 2.06
C PHE A 32 4.11 -18.84 2.76
N ASN A 33 4.33 -19.09 4.06
CA ASN A 33 3.55 -19.99 4.88
C ASN A 33 2.75 -19.27 5.98
N ARG A 34 2.56 -17.95 5.85
CA ARG A 34 1.49 -17.30 6.61
C ARG A 34 0.18 -17.73 5.97
N LYS A 35 -0.61 -18.55 6.68
CA LYS A 35 -2.04 -18.75 6.42
C LYS A 35 -2.65 -17.35 6.26
N ASN A 36 -2.73 -16.88 5.02
CA ASN A 36 -3.11 -15.51 4.74
C ASN A 36 -4.60 -15.46 5.01
N GLU A 37 -4.93 -15.00 6.22
CA GLU A 37 -6.29 -14.84 6.71
C GLU A 37 -7.11 -13.99 5.72
N TYR A 38 -6.44 -13.13 4.95
CA TYR A 38 -7.00 -12.24 3.95
C TYR A 38 -6.40 -12.43 2.55
N LEU A 39 -7.24 -12.24 1.54
CA LEU A 39 -6.80 -12.10 0.16
C LEU A 39 -5.94 -10.84 0.00
N ARG A 40 -4.91 -10.95 -0.85
CA ARG A 40 -4.00 -9.85 -1.14
C ARG A 40 -3.92 -9.59 -2.62
N HIS A 41 -3.82 -8.32 -2.99
CA HIS A 41 -3.50 -7.95 -4.37
C HIS A 41 -2.07 -8.38 -4.72
N PRO A 42 -1.79 -8.69 -6.01
CA PRO A 42 -0.43 -8.99 -6.48
C PRO A 42 0.56 -7.85 -6.20
N SER A 43 0.10 -6.60 -6.24
CA SER A 43 0.89 -5.40 -5.90
C SER A 43 1.13 -5.19 -4.40
N GLY A 44 0.59 -6.07 -3.56
CA GLY A 44 0.47 -5.85 -2.11
C GLY A 44 -0.80 -5.08 -1.72
N GLY A 45 -1.23 -5.26 -0.47
CA GLY A 45 -2.49 -4.73 0.06
C GLY A 45 -3.57 -5.80 0.23
N ILE A 46 -4.47 -5.59 1.19
CA ILE A 46 -5.61 -6.48 1.46
C ILE A 46 -6.71 -6.18 0.45
N VAL A 47 -7.33 -7.22 -0.10
CA VAL A 47 -8.51 -7.09 -0.97
C VAL A 47 -9.72 -6.85 -0.08
N SER A 48 -10.49 -5.79 -0.36
CA SER A 48 -11.72 -5.46 0.34
C SER A 48 -12.94 -5.56 -0.57
N ASP A 49 -14.10 -5.86 0.01
CA ASP A 49 -15.39 -5.79 -0.64
C ASP A 49 -15.82 -4.32 -0.92
N CYS A 50 -17.00 -4.17 -1.52
CA CYS A 50 -17.54 -2.86 -1.89
C CYS A 50 -18.00 -2.00 -0.71
N GLN A 51 -18.05 -2.55 0.50
CA GLN A 51 -18.36 -1.85 1.75
C GLN A 51 -17.09 -1.54 2.57
N GLY A 52 -15.91 -1.95 2.08
CA GLY A 52 -14.62 -1.79 2.74
C GLY A 52 -14.23 -2.95 3.67
N GLY A 53 -15.05 -4.00 3.76
CA GLY A 53 -14.77 -5.21 4.53
C GLY A 53 -13.65 -6.03 3.90
N ALA A 54 -12.65 -6.42 4.68
CA ALA A 54 -11.54 -7.23 4.18
C ALA A 54 -12.02 -8.63 3.77
N LEU A 55 -11.74 -9.02 2.53
CA LEU A 55 -12.03 -10.36 2.06
C LEU A 55 -10.99 -11.33 2.62
N SER A 56 -11.49 -12.31 3.36
CA SER A 56 -10.69 -13.39 3.90
C SER A 56 -10.14 -14.31 2.79
N SER A 57 -9.31 -15.30 3.14
CA SER A 57 -8.76 -16.28 2.19
C SER A 57 -9.81 -16.84 1.21
N ALA A 58 -9.37 -17.24 0.01
CA ALA A 58 -10.27 -17.79 -1.01
C ALA A 58 -11.04 -19.05 -0.59
N ALA A 59 -10.56 -19.76 0.43
CA ALA A 59 -11.24 -20.93 0.98
C ALA A 59 -12.41 -20.56 1.90
N SER A 60 -12.47 -19.31 2.39
CA SER A 60 -13.47 -18.85 3.34
C SER A 60 -14.88 -18.82 2.74
N LEU A 61 -15.86 -19.25 3.53
CA LEU A 61 -17.28 -19.23 3.17
C LEU A 61 -17.80 -17.82 2.86
N THR A 62 -17.36 -16.81 3.60
CA THR A 62 -17.79 -15.42 3.39
C THR A 62 -17.26 -14.86 2.07
N THR A 63 -15.98 -15.10 1.78
CA THR A 63 -15.35 -14.69 0.52
C THR A 63 -15.96 -15.43 -0.68
N LYS A 64 -16.27 -16.73 -0.54
CA LYS A 64 -16.97 -17.50 -1.58
C LYS A 64 -18.34 -16.93 -1.89
N ARG A 65 -19.13 -16.64 -0.85
CA ARG A 65 -20.43 -15.99 -0.99
C ARG A 65 -20.31 -14.64 -1.71
N PHE A 66 -19.31 -13.82 -1.38
CA PHE A 66 -19.08 -12.55 -2.08
C PHE A 66 -18.91 -12.75 -3.58
N TRP A 67 -18.11 -13.73 -4.00
CA TRP A 67 -17.94 -14.02 -5.43
C TRP A 67 -19.21 -14.57 -6.07
N ASP A 68 -19.94 -15.45 -5.39
CA ASP A 68 -21.20 -16.00 -5.88
C ASP A 68 -22.25 -14.90 -6.10
N GLU A 69 -22.42 -14.01 -5.12
CA GLU A 69 -23.40 -12.91 -5.17
C GLU A 69 -23.09 -11.88 -6.27
N ASN A 70 -21.81 -11.75 -6.64
CA ASN A 70 -21.36 -10.82 -7.68
C ASN A 70 -21.04 -11.52 -9.02
N HIS A 71 -21.30 -12.84 -9.13
CA HIS A 71 -20.98 -13.66 -10.30
C HIS A 71 -19.51 -13.54 -10.76
N LEU A 72 -18.59 -13.44 -9.80
CA LEU A 72 -17.16 -13.34 -10.05
C LEU A 72 -16.49 -14.71 -9.99
N PRO A 73 -15.43 -14.95 -10.78
CA PRO A 73 -14.59 -16.13 -10.60
C PRO A 73 -13.99 -16.17 -9.19
N TYR A 74 -13.92 -17.36 -8.58
CA TYR A 74 -13.29 -17.51 -7.27
C TYR A 74 -11.81 -17.14 -7.30
N GLY A 75 -11.37 -16.45 -6.26
CA GLY A 75 -10.00 -15.94 -6.16
C GLY A 75 -9.78 -14.63 -6.91
N THR A 76 -10.81 -14.03 -7.51
CA THR A 76 -10.66 -12.73 -8.19
C THR A 76 -10.26 -11.66 -7.18
N THR A 77 -9.09 -11.07 -7.40
CA THR A 77 -8.56 -9.92 -6.64
C THR A 77 -8.67 -8.61 -7.39
N GLU A 78 -9.00 -8.66 -8.69
CA GLU A 78 -9.11 -7.49 -9.55
C GLU A 78 -10.56 -7.31 -10.01
N PHE A 79 -11.26 -6.42 -9.33
CA PHE A 79 -12.64 -6.07 -9.62
C PHE A 79 -12.89 -4.62 -9.26
N LYS A 80 -14.03 -4.09 -9.71
CA LYS A 80 -14.47 -2.74 -9.44
C LYS A 80 -15.84 -2.74 -8.78
N CYS A 81 -15.99 -1.90 -7.78
CA CYS A 81 -17.28 -1.68 -7.14
C CYS A 81 -18.06 -0.56 -7.84
N VAL A 82 -19.27 -0.86 -8.28
CA VAL A 82 -20.23 0.09 -8.86
C VAL A 82 -21.57 -0.15 -8.18
N ASP A 83 -22.14 0.90 -7.59
CA ASP A 83 -23.42 0.84 -6.85
C ASP A 83 -23.49 -0.29 -5.81
N GLY A 84 -22.36 -0.54 -5.12
CA GLY A 84 -22.26 -1.59 -4.10
C GLY A 84 -22.08 -3.01 -4.65
N LYS A 85 -22.03 -3.20 -5.97
CA LYS A 85 -21.77 -4.49 -6.63
C LYS A 85 -20.38 -4.55 -7.23
N ALA A 86 -19.75 -5.71 -7.16
CA ALA A 86 -18.44 -5.95 -7.74
C ALA A 86 -18.56 -6.48 -9.17
N TYR A 87 -17.78 -5.90 -10.08
CA TYR A 87 -17.71 -6.27 -11.49
C TYR A 87 -16.28 -6.55 -11.90
N LEU A 88 -16.07 -7.46 -12.84
CA LEU A 88 -14.78 -7.55 -13.52
C LEU A 88 -14.48 -6.22 -14.21
N LEU A 89 -13.21 -5.85 -14.25
CA LEU A 89 -12.76 -4.60 -14.87
C LEU A 89 -13.26 -4.42 -16.33
N LYS A 90 -13.45 -5.53 -17.04
CA LYS A 90 -13.95 -5.56 -18.43
C LYS A 90 -15.47 -5.40 -18.54
N ASP A 91 -16.20 -5.79 -17.51
CA ASP A 91 -17.66 -5.85 -17.49
C ASP A 91 -18.29 -4.67 -16.74
N ALA A 92 -17.45 -3.83 -16.11
CA ALA A 92 -17.89 -2.65 -15.40
C ALA A 92 -18.54 -1.64 -16.38
N PRO A 93 -19.66 -1.00 -16.00
CA PRO A 93 -20.33 -0.02 -16.86
C PRO A 93 -19.40 1.16 -17.20
N ALA A 94 -19.46 1.58 -18.46
CA ALA A 94 -18.72 2.73 -18.98
C ALA A 94 -19.16 4.00 -18.24
N GLY A 95 -18.22 4.66 -17.57
CA GLY A 95 -18.52 5.83 -16.71
C GLY A 95 -18.35 5.56 -15.21
N SER A 96 -18.09 4.31 -14.80
CA SER A 96 -17.47 4.08 -13.50
C SER A 96 -16.08 4.71 -13.56
N ILE A 97 -15.90 5.90 -12.98
CA ILE A 97 -14.59 6.51 -12.83
C ILE A 97 -13.89 5.76 -11.71
N ASP A 98 -12.71 5.23 -12.01
CA ASP A 98 -11.82 4.69 -10.99
C ASP A 98 -11.40 5.86 -10.09
N ASP A 99 -11.81 5.86 -8.82
CA ASP A 99 -11.42 6.90 -7.85
C ASP A 99 -9.88 6.92 -7.64
N ARG A 100 -9.17 5.89 -8.12
CA ARG A 100 -7.69 5.89 -8.23
C ARG A 100 -7.13 6.69 -9.41
N SER A 101 -7.94 7.09 -10.39
CA SER A 101 -7.52 7.95 -11.50
C SER A 101 -7.60 9.45 -11.16
N LYS A 102 -7.59 9.82 -9.87
CA LYS A 102 -7.29 11.19 -9.45
C LYS A 102 -5.77 11.43 -9.41
N ILE A 103 -5.06 11.06 -10.48
CA ILE A 103 -3.80 11.73 -10.79
C ILE A 103 -4.24 13.12 -11.29
N PRO A 104 -3.89 14.23 -10.63
CA PRO A 104 -4.15 15.53 -11.20
C PRO A 104 -3.40 15.60 -12.53
N ARG A 105 -4.15 15.50 -13.64
CA ARG A 105 -3.65 15.80 -14.96
C ARG A 105 -3.45 17.33 -14.97
N ILE A 106 -2.31 17.79 -14.49
CA ILE A 106 -1.87 19.17 -14.62
C ILE A 106 -1.62 19.36 -16.11
N THR A 107 -2.65 19.74 -16.86
CA THR A 107 -2.49 20.23 -18.22
C THR A 107 -3.36 21.45 -18.38
N GLU A 108 -2.67 22.58 -18.52
CA GLU A 108 -3.06 23.80 -19.20
C GLU A 108 -4.34 24.50 -18.73
N ARG A 109 -4.15 25.60 -17.98
CA ARG A 109 -4.76 26.89 -18.31
C ARG A 109 -4.08 28.04 -17.57
N VAL A 110 -2.97 28.54 -18.13
CA VAL A 110 -2.60 29.96 -17.99
C VAL A 110 -2.11 30.45 -19.35
N ASN A 111 -3.05 30.67 -20.25
CA ASN A 111 -2.91 31.72 -21.23
C ASN A 111 -4.30 32.33 -21.47
N GLN A 112 -4.67 33.25 -20.59
CA GLN A 112 -5.72 34.22 -20.88
C GLN A 112 -5.37 35.54 -20.20
N LYS A 113 -4.81 36.41 -21.04
CA LYS A 113 -4.93 37.87 -21.08
C LYS A 113 -3.97 38.73 -20.26
#